data_AF-A0A5N7C5V5-F1
#
_entry.id   AF-A0A5N7C5V5-F1
#
_cell.length_a   1.000
_cell.length_b   1.000
_cell.length_c   1.000
_cell.angle_alpha   90.00
_cell.angle_beta   90.00
_cell.angle_gamma   90.00
#
_symmetry.space_group_name_H-M   'P 1'
#
loop_
_entity.id
_entity.type
_entity.pdbx_description
1 polymer ?
#
loop_
_entity_poly.entity_id
_entity_poly.type
_entity_poly.pdbx_seq_one_letter_code
_entity_poly.pdbx_strand_id
1 'polypeptide(L)'
;MKLIRLNGYLKSGVHRVVAPPEDQRDQDRLGLLYFVRPSDELNLGVLDSPLLRRLGYYQDDKQDMREAHIPTTEWVRARVRKNWTMSDTKEVLSMGKFQTQVVYD
;
A
#
# COMPACT_ATOMS: atom_id res chain seq x y z
N MET A 1 9.10 0.82 2.16
CA MET A 1 8.18 0.59 3.31
C MET A 1 8.37 -0.84 3.83
N LYS A 2 8.30 -1.09 5.14
CA LYS A 2 8.48 -2.42 5.76
C LYS A 2 7.11 -2.99 6.14
N LEU A 3 6.90 -4.30 5.97
CA LEU A 3 5.68 -4.96 6.46
C LEU A 3 5.75 -5.08 7.98
N ILE A 4 4.78 -4.47 8.66
CA ILE A 4 4.72 -4.39 10.13
C ILE A 4 4.66 -5.78 10.78
N ARG A 5 3.85 -6.69 10.23
CA ARG A 5 3.65 -8.06 10.74
C ARG A 5 4.92 -8.92 10.76
N LEU A 6 5.89 -8.64 9.88
CA LEU A 6 7.10 -9.45 9.71
C LEU A 6 8.36 -8.75 10.22
N ASN A 7 8.18 -7.72 11.06
CA ASN A 7 9.24 -6.86 11.56
C ASN A 7 10.26 -6.39 10.49
N GLY A 8 9.77 -6.14 9.27
CA GLY A 8 10.61 -5.71 8.15
C GLY A 8 11.48 -6.79 7.50
N TYR A 9 11.24 -8.08 7.78
CA TYR A 9 11.80 -9.20 7.01
C TYR A 9 11.40 -9.12 5.53
N LEU A 10 10.10 -8.94 5.27
CA LEU A 10 9.62 -8.60 3.93
C LEU A 10 9.50 -7.08 3.76
N LYS A 11 10.05 -6.60 2.65
CA LYS A 11 9.95 -5.20 2.21
C LYS A 11 8.77 -5.08 1.25
N SER A 12 8.04 -3.98 1.34
CA SER A 12 7.05 -3.64 0.31
C SER A 12 7.76 -3.30 -1.00
N GLY A 13 7.32 -3.91 -2.11
CA GLY A 13 7.83 -3.59 -3.43
C GLY A 13 7.51 -2.14 -3.81
N VAL A 14 8.54 -1.38 -4.16
CA VAL A 14 8.38 -0.04 -4.74
C VAL A 14 8.36 -0.22 -6.26
N HIS A 15 7.25 0.18 -6.88
CA HIS A 15 7.06 0.07 -8.32
C HIS A 15 6.48 1.39 -8.86
N ARG A 16 6.74 1.66 -10.13
CA ARG A 16 6.19 2.82 -10.86
C ARG A 16 5.78 2.38 -12.26
N VAL A 17 4.81 3.09 -12.83
CA VAL A 17 4.45 2.97 -14.23
C VAL A 17 5.24 4.01 -15.02
N VAL A 18 5.83 3.59 -16.15
CA VAL A 18 6.55 4.48 -17.06
C VAL A 18 5.65 4.78 -18.26
N ALA A 19 5.79 5.98 -18.81
CA ALA A 19 5.12 6.37 -20.05
C ALA A 19 5.43 5.36 -21.16
N PRO A 20 4.45 5.04 -22.03
CA PRO A 20 4.69 4.11 -23.12
C PRO A 20 5.66 4.74 -24.14
N PRO A 21 6.38 3.90 -24.91
CA PRO A 21 7.12 4.34 -26.08
C PRO A 21 6.24 5.10 -27.09
N GLU A 22 6.87 5.85 -28.00
CA GLU A 22 6.15 6.77 -28.90
C GLU A 22 5.13 6.09 -29.80
N ASP A 23 5.48 4.94 -30.34
CA ASP A 23 4.65 4.09 -31.19
C ASP A 23 3.48 3.40 -30.44
N GLN A 24 3.41 3.54 -29.11
CA GLN A 24 2.39 2.92 -28.26
C GLN A 24 1.52 3.94 -27.52
N ARG A 25 1.70 5.26 -27.75
CA ARG A 25 0.94 6.29 -27.04
C ARG A 25 -0.54 6.30 -27.41
N ASP A 26 -0.86 5.96 -28.66
CA ASP A 26 -2.22 5.99 -29.19
C ASP A 26 -3.01 4.70 -28.88
N GLN A 27 -2.44 3.78 -28.09
CA GLN A 27 -3.07 2.52 -27.72
C GLN A 27 -3.59 2.58 -26.29
N ASP A 28 -4.86 2.21 -26.11
CA ASP A 28 -5.47 2.10 -24.78
C ASP A 28 -4.80 0.99 -23.96
N ARG A 29 -4.45 1.31 -22.70
CA ARG A 29 -3.90 0.36 -21.74
C ARG A 29 -4.84 0.19 -20.56
N LEU A 30 -5.52 -0.95 -20.51
CA LEU A 30 -6.40 -1.30 -19.41
C LEU A 30 -5.62 -1.92 -18.26
N GLY A 31 -5.72 -1.33 -17.08
CA GLY A 31 -5.17 -1.86 -15.83
C GLY A 31 -6.28 -2.32 -14.90
N LEU A 32 -6.26 -3.60 -14.50
CA LEU A 32 -7.11 -4.11 -13.42
C LEU A 32 -6.22 -4.43 -12.21
N LEU A 33 -6.48 -3.75 -11.10
CA LEU A 33 -5.73 -3.92 -9.85
C LEU A 33 -6.65 -4.44 -8.77
N TYR A 34 -6.28 -5.56 -8.15
CA TYR A 34 -6.98 -6.11 -6.98
C TYR A 34 -6.07 -6.05 -5.76
N PHE A 35 -6.47 -5.28 -4.74
CA PHE A 35 -5.72 -5.11 -3.51
C PHE A 35 -6.35 -5.92 -2.38
N VAL A 36 -5.65 -6.96 -1.92
CA VAL A 36 -6.03 -7.68 -0.70
C VAL A 36 -5.68 -6.84 0.52
N ARG A 37 -6.65 -6.66 1.42
CA ARG A 37 -6.47 -5.97 2.69
C ARG A 37 -6.70 -6.93 3.85
N PRO A 38 -6.02 -6.75 5.00
CA PRO A 38 -6.38 -7.48 6.22
C PRO A 38 -7.78 -7.08 6.69
N SER A 39 -8.43 -7.94 7.47
CA SER A 39 -9.74 -7.66 8.08
C SER A 39 -9.67 -6.42 8.97
N ASP A 40 -10.75 -5.64 9.01
CA ASP A 40 -10.89 -4.47 9.88
C ASP A 40 -10.85 -4.85 11.38
N GLU A 41 -11.22 -6.09 11.71
CA GLU A 41 -11.17 -6.66 13.06
C GLU A 41 -9.76 -7.08 13.49
N LEU A 42 -8.80 -7.11 12.57
CA LEU A 42 -7.44 -7.52 12.88
C LEU A 42 -6.68 -6.37 13.56
N ASN A 43 -6.04 -6.68 14.69
CA ASN A 43 -5.05 -5.80 15.29
C ASN A 43 -3.64 -6.11 14.76
N LEU A 44 -2.95 -5.07 14.31
CA LEU A 44 -1.63 -5.16 13.70
C LEU A 44 -0.53 -5.05 14.76
N GLY A 45 0.14 -6.18 15.02
CA GLY A 45 1.40 -6.26 15.75
C GLY A 45 2.40 -7.15 15.00
N VAL A 46 3.65 -7.20 15.47
CA VAL A 46 4.66 -8.14 14.93
C VAL A 46 4.23 -9.58 15.27
N LEU A 47 4.27 -10.47 14.27
CA LEU A 47 4.00 -11.90 14.47
C LEU A 47 5.06 -12.50 15.39
N ASP A 48 4.68 -13.47 16.24
CA ASP A 48 5.67 -14.29 16.94
C ASP A 48 6.12 -15.46 16.05
N SER A 49 7.34 -15.39 15.51
CA SER A 49 7.84 -16.34 14.51
C SER A 49 9.21 -16.89 14.92
N PRO A 50 9.37 -18.22 15.06
CA PRO A 50 10.66 -18.84 15.31
C PRO A 50 11.71 -18.51 14.24
N LEU A 51 11.29 -18.36 12.98
CA LEU A 51 12.18 -17.97 11.88
C LEU A 51 12.73 -16.56 12.10
N LEU A 52 11.86 -15.59 12.40
CA LEU A 52 12.27 -14.21 12.64
C LEU A 52 13.20 -14.11 13.86
N ARG A 53 13.01 -14.97 14.89
CA ARG A 53 13.90 -15.08 16.06
C ARG A 53 15.28 -15.56 15.67
N ARG A 54 15.34 -16.68 14.94
CA ARG A 54 16.60 -17.25 14.44
C ARG A 54 17.36 -16.26 13.55
N LEU A 55 16.65 -15.45 12.78
CA LEU A 55 17.23 -14.45 11.88
C LEU A 55 17.54 -13.10 12.56
N GLY A 56 17.37 -12.98 13.88
CA GLY A 56 17.74 -11.78 14.63
C GLY A 56 16.77 -10.60 14.47
N TYR A 57 15.60 -10.79 13.87
CA TYR A 57 14.63 -9.70 13.66
C TYR A 57 13.96 -9.20 14.95
N TYR A 58 14.31 -9.72 16.12
CA TYR A 58 13.76 -9.28 17.43
C TYR A 58 14.82 -8.73 18.38
N GLN A 59 16.08 -8.61 17.95
CA GLN A 59 17.21 -8.33 18.86
C GLN A 59 17.53 -6.84 19.05
N ASP A 60 16.95 -5.95 18.25
CA ASP A 60 17.15 -4.50 18.42
C ASP A 60 16.04 -3.90 19.29
N ASP A 61 16.38 -2.89 20.10
CA ASP A 61 15.51 -1.96 20.86
C ASP A 61 14.51 -1.16 19.99
N LYS A 62 14.18 -1.67 18.80
CA LYS A 62 13.04 -1.26 17.99
C LYS A 62 11.79 -1.71 18.75
N GLN A 63 11.45 -0.92 19.76
CA GLN A 63 10.18 -0.78 20.47
C GLN A 63 9.25 -1.96 20.21
N ASP A 64 9.03 -2.79 21.22
CA ASP A 64 8.34 -4.08 21.14
C ASP A 64 6.95 -3.96 20.48
N MET A 65 6.92 -3.89 19.14
CA MET A 65 5.72 -3.75 18.31
C MET A 65 4.90 -5.05 18.30
N ARG A 66 5.34 -6.06 19.08
CA ARG A 66 4.57 -7.27 19.38
C ARG A 66 3.30 -6.91 20.17
N GLU A 67 3.37 -5.91 21.04
CA GLU A 67 2.23 -5.43 21.84
C GLU A 67 1.49 -4.25 21.21
N ALA A 68 1.95 -3.77 20.05
CA ALA A 68 1.26 -2.70 19.33
C ALA A 68 -0.15 -3.18 18.94
N HIS A 69 -1.16 -2.62 19.58
CA HIS A 69 -2.57 -2.88 19.27
C HIS A 69 -3.06 -1.82 18.28
N ILE A 70 -2.56 -1.87 17.04
CA ILE A 70 -2.93 -0.90 16.01
C ILE A 70 -4.11 -1.47 15.23
N PRO A 71 -5.32 -0.87 15.29
CA PRO A 71 -6.44 -1.33 14.47
C PRO A 71 -6.10 -1.25 12.99
N THR A 72 -6.38 -2.31 12.23
CA THR A 72 -6.07 -2.35 10.78
C THR A 72 -6.69 -1.17 10.03
N THR A 73 -7.93 -0.83 10.36
CA THR A 73 -8.67 0.29 9.72
C THR A 73 -7.94 1.62 9.87
N GLU A 74 -7.39 1.90 11.06
CA GLU A 74 -6.66 3.14 11.33
C GLU A 74 -5.35 3.17 10.54
N TRP A 75 -4.61 2.07 10.56
CA TRP A 75 -3.36 1.94 9.81
C TRP A 75 -3.57 2.10 8.30
N VAL A 76 -4.63 1.50 7.75
CA VAL A 76 -4.98 1.65 6.32
C VAL A 76 -5.31 3.09 5.99
N ARG A 77 -6.13 3.77 6.81
CA ARG A 77 -6.48 5.19 6.61
C ARG A 77 -5.25 6.09 6.68
N ALA A 78 -4.40 5.91 7.68
CA ALA A 78 -3.16 6.66 7.83
C ALA A 78 -2.22 6.44 6.63
N ARG A 79 -2.11 5.21 6.15
CA ARG A 79 -1.29 4.85 4.99
C ARG A 79 -1.80 5.49 3.69
N VAL A 80 -3.11 5.46 3.45
CA VAL A 80 -3.71 6.11 2.28
C VAL A 80 -3.46 7.61 2.33
N ARG A 81 -3.75 8.27 3.46
CA ARG A 81 -3.50 9.70 3.64
C ARG A 81 -2.04 10.09 3.42
N LYS A 82 -1.09 9.31 3.93
CA LYS A 82 0.34 9.58 3.76
C LYS A 82 0.81 9.48 2.31
N ASN A 83 0.25 8.53 1.55
CA ASN A 83 0.62 8.34 0.14
C ASN A 83 -0.22 9.20 -0.81
N TRP A 84 -1.26 9.87 -0.30
CA TRP A 84 -2.07 10.79 -1.07
C TRP A 84 -1.27 12.08 -1.30
N THR A 85 -0.89 12.31 -2.54
CA THR A 85 -0.45 13.64 -2.97
C THR A 85 -1.68 14.29 -3.60
N MET A 86 -2.10 15.45 -3.11
CA MET A 86 -3.19 16.20 -3.73
C MET A 86 -2.78 16.53 -5.16
N SER A 87 -3.44 15.94 -6.14
CA SER A 87 -3.52 16.52 -7.48
C SER A 87 -4.54 17.64 -7.41
N ASP A 88 -4.31 18.75 -8.11
CA ASP A 88 -5.33 19.79 -8.29
C ASP A 88 -6.65 19.13 -8.73
N THR A 89 -7.77 19.61 -8.17
CA THR A 89 -9.11 19.11 -8.46
C THR A 89 -9.36 19.15 -9.96
N LYS A 90 -9.26 18.01 -10.65
CA LYS A 90 -9.60 17.85 -12.06
C LYS A 90 -10.99 17.24 -12.20
N GLU A 91 -11.68 17.61 -13.29
CA GLU A 91 -13.06 17.19 -13.58
C GLU A 91 -13.22 15.67 -13.48
N VAL A 92 -14.23 15.24 -12.70
CA VAL A 92 -14.65 13.85 -12.63
C VAL A 92 -15.68 13.63 -13.73
N LEU A 93 -15.29 12.91 -14.78
CA LEU A 93 -16.19 12.54 -15.86
C LEU A 93 -16.98 11.28 -15.45
N SER A 94 -18.30 11.33 -15.58
CA SER A 94 -19.18 10.19 -15.34
C SER A 94 -19.51 9.51 -16.67
N MET A 95 -19.14 8.23 -16.82
CA MET A 95 -19.53 7.39 -17.96
C MET A 95 -20.39 6.23 -17.47
N GLY A 96 -21.71 6.39 -17.59
CA GLY A 96 -22.68 5.38 -17.13
C GLY A 96 -22.66 5.22 -15.61
N LYS A 97 -22.23 4.05 -15.11
CA LYS A 97 -22.09 3.76 -13.66
C LYS A 97 -20.67 3.94 -13.13
N PHE A 98 -19.73 4.38 -13.97
CA PHE A 98 -18.32 4.51 -13.61
C PHE A 98 -17.93 5.98 -13.51
N GLN A 99 -17.13 6.30 -12.49
CA GLN A 99 -16.49 7.61 -12.32
C GLN A 99 -15.04 7.53 -12.78
N THR A 100 -14.63 8.42 -13.67
CA THR A 100 -13.27 8.50 -14.20
C THR A 100 -12.68 9.87 -13.87
N GLN A 101 -11.42 9.89 -13.44
CA GLN A 101 -10.65 11.11 -13.24
C GLN A 101 -9.56 11.19 -14.32
N VAL A 102 -9.53 12.30 -15.06
CA VAL A 102 -8.47 12.56 -16.05
C VAL A 102 -7.25 13.12 -15.31
N VAL A 103 -6.14 12.39 -15.35
CA VAL A 103 -4.91 12.74 -14.60
C VAL A 103 -3.91 13.52 -15.47
N TYR A 104 -4.00 13.42 -16.80
CA TYR A 104 -3.12 14.11 -17.77
C TYR A 104 -3.92 14.62 -18.97
N ASP A 105 -3.44 15.70 -19.59
CA ASP A 105 -4.07 16.34 -20.75
C ASP A 105 -3.74 15.60 -22.05
#